data_AF-A0A538SG59-F1
#
_entry.id   AF-A0A538SG59-F1
#
_cell.length_a   1.000
_cell.length_b   1.000
_cell.length_c   1.000
_cell.angle_alpha   90.00
_cell.angle_beta   90.00
_cell.angle_gamma   90.00
#
_symmetry.space_group_name_H-M   'P 1'
#
loop_
_entity.id
_entity.type
_entity.pdbx_description
1 polymer ?
#
loop_
_entity_poly.entity_id
_entity_poly.type
_entity_poly.pdbx_seq_one_letter_code
_entity_poly.pdbx_strand_id
1 'polypeptide(L)'
;MGRPGTGWGWVAAGLVVLIVPFLATPGSAFADGKKIITRAADLPRLNFRGPKNADYLTVSPDDFAPLAAAVRDHIEGIFRDDYIADWATLKDLHTILAHLDLLEGNDRAVLEHVSVARRLERKTDEKLLGITFYSEIIAKSRKGAGSGSGDTFLQVLRYNLRETLAAMPWDEVRQAIVKDRALLELSDEHHIPPWVRTQASAQPSDGGAISLEYANELIFDRVLLRLIVPLKSEFVQALDRYASAHRTEDPASAGPVNIWRSRSVSLPAGEKLAAVVVAIWDSGVDTSVFPDRLFVNRREKVNGKDNDGNGFVGDVHGIGFRFDGSKTPELYFPIDENDKRLLQAQRARARGASDFYSGADTPEARAYRRGVEEGADSLYSDETGSRLRSHTHGTEVADIALAGNPAARLLVVRQSFRDEDGSASVQSIQWWRQFALNALAIVQYCKTHGVRVVNMSWTLSPPQWGALGIQADEADRWARECFTVVKRGLTAAIQQDRDPLCQREVARGPHPRGGADDGVGHLARRSPGDESRGEAVRDRSFAQGIGGHRPDPAGGEPEPGWDHLPDQSQTLGRPARDPKGQEGADVTGSHRPEHPFTNA
;
A
#
# COMPACT_ATOMS: atom_id res chain seq x y z
N MET A 1 -26.35 42.17 59.54
CA MET A 1 -27.77 42.08 59.97
C MET A 1 -28.41 40.98 59.15
N GLY A 2 -29.15 39.99 59.64
CA GLY A 2 -29.42 39.53 61.02
C GLY A 2 -30.29 38.26 60.93
N ARG A 3 -30.02 37.23 61.74
CA ARG A 3 -30.94 36.06 61.91
C ARG A 3 -32.10 36.47 62.82
N PRO A 4 -33.30 35.88 62.66
CA PRO A 4 -33.70 34.67 63.42
C PRO A 4 -34.48 33.65 62.54
N GLY A 5 -34.89 32.45 62.98
CA GLY A 5 -34.79 31.76 64.27
C GLY A 5 -35.95 30.74 64.42
N THR A 6 -35.91 29.87 65.45
CA THR A 6 -36.87 28.75 65.74
C THR A 6 -36.83 27.57 64.73
N GLY A 7 -36.83 26.28 65.11
CA GLY A 7 -37.00 25.59 66.41
C GLY A 7 -38.36 24.88 66.49
N TRP A 8 -38.56 23.62 66.93
CA TRP A 8 -37.76 22.63 67.69
C TRP A 8 -38.13 21.19 67.24
N GLY A 9 -37.36 20.14 67.62
CA GLY A 9 -37.83 18.75 67.60
C GLY A 9 -36.73 17.66 67.67
N TRP A 10 -36.52 17.08 68.86
CA TRP A 10 -35.72 15.85 69.06
C TRP A 10 -36.64 14.61 68.80
N VAL A 11 -36.25 13.33 68.66
CA VAL A 11 -35.15 12.51 69.23
C VAL A 11 -34.76 11.36 68.26
N ALA A 12 -33.52 10.90 68.38
CA ALA A 12 -32.84 9.76 67.76
C ALA A 12 -33.64 8.50 67.33
N ALA A 13 -33.19 7.93 66.20
CA ALA A 13 -32.87 6.51 66.08
C ALA A 13 -31.61 6.35 65.20
N GLY A 14 -30.56 5.74 65.73
CA GLY A 14 -29.30 5.57 64.99
C GLY A 14 -29.30 4.32 64.12
N LEU A 15 -29.07 4.47 62.82
CA LEU A 15 -28.63 3.38 61.95
C LEU A 15 -27.48 3.89 61.08
N VAL A 16 -26.26 3.41 61.35
CA VAL A 16 -25.10 3.68 60.50
C VAL A 16 -25.23 2.82 59.25
N VAL A 17 -25.78 3.40 58.18
CA VAL A 17 -25.73 2.78 56.85
C VAL A 17 -24.37 3.09 56.24
N LEU A 18 -23.58 2.04 56.00
CA LEU A 18 -22.37 2.10 55.19
C LEU A 18 -22.74 2.51 53.75
N ILE A 19 -22.59 3.80 53.44
CA ILE A 19 -22.62 4.27 52.06
C ILE A 19 -21.31 3.84 51.40
N VAL A 20 -21.33 2.67 50.75
CA VAL A 20 -20.32 2.31 49.76
C VAL A 20 -20.48 3.28 48.58
N PRO A 21 -19.47 4.09 48.23
CA PRO A 21 -19.55 4.91 47.02
C PRO A 21 -19.56 3.95 45.82
N PHE A 22 -20.70 3.85 45.15
CA PHE A 22 -20.78 3.13 43.89
C PHE A 22 -19.95 3.92 42.87
N LEU A 23 -18.70 3.50 42.69
CA LEU A 23 -17.85 3.96 41.60
C LEU A 23 -18.56 3.61 40.30
N ALA A 24 -19.24 4.60 39.73
CA ALA A 24 -19.77 4.54 38.39
C ALA A 24 -18.57 4.42 37.43
N THR A 25 -18.18 3.18 37.15
CA THR A 25 -17.42 2.88 35.95
C THR A 25 -18.20 3.45 34.76
N PRO A 26 -17.53 4.10 33.79
CA PRO A 26 -18.17 4.43 32.53
C PRO A 26 -18.42 3.10 31.78
N GLY A 27 -19.51 2.44 32.15
CA GLY A 27 -20.00 1.24 31.49
C GLY A 27 -20.35 1.61 30.07
N SER A 28 -19.63 1.03 29.11
CA SER A 28 -19.84 1.22 27.69
C SER A 28 -21.26 0.85 27.29
N ALA A 29 -22.13 1.85 27.16
CA ALA A 29 -23.50 1.69 26.67
C ALA A 29 -23.51 1.53 25.14
N PHE A 30 -22.82 0.49 24.63
CA PHE A 30 -23.02 -0.02 23.27
C PHE A 30 -24.22 -0.97 23.27
N ALA A 31 -25.41 -0.40 23.41
CA ALA A 31 -26.65 -1.12 23.13
C ALA A 31 -26.90 -1.09 21.62
N ASP A 32 -26.59 -2.19 20.92
CA ASP A 32 -27.36 -2.61 19.73
C ASP A 32 -27.01 -4.00 19.18
N GLY A 33 -25.95 -4.67 19.67
CA GLY A 33 -25.58 -6.02 19.23
C GLY A 33 -25.06 -6.16 17.78
N LYS A 34 -25.05 -5.05 17.02
CA LYS A 34 -24.47 -4.97 15.68
C LYS A 34 -23.01 -5.39 15.68
N LYS A 35 -22.60 -6.06 14.60
CA LYS A 35 -21.21 -6.42 14.36
C LYS A 35 -20.38 -5.16 14.10
N ILE A 36 -19.19 -5.09 14.69
CA ILE A 36 -18.28 -3.95 14.57
C ILE A 36 -17.28 -4.22 13.44
N ILE A 37 -17.25 -3.35 12.43
CA ILE A 37 -16.28 -3.37 11.33
C ILE A 37 -15.08 -2.52 11.73
N THR A 38 -13.93 -3.16 11.98
CA THR A 38 -12.69 -2.49 12.44
C THR A 38 -11.66 -2.28 11.32
N ARG A 39 -11.97 -2.77 10.12
CA ARG A 39 -11.16 -2.69 8.88
C ARG A 39 -12.00 -3.22 7.71
N ALA A 40 -11.67 -2.85 6.48
CA ALA A 40 -12.38 -3.31 5.28
C ALA A 40 -12.51 -4.85 5.18
N ALA A 41 -11.49 -5.60 5.62
CA ALA A 41 -11.52 -7.07 5.62
C ALA A 41 -12.58 -7.72 6.53
N ASP A 42 -13.22 -6.96 7.44
CA ASP A 42 -14.31 -7.43 8.28
C ASP A 42 -15.70 -7.28 7.62
N LEU A 43 -15.82 -6.55 6.50
CA LEU A 43 -17.07 -6.34 5.78
C LEU A 43 -17.73 -7.67 5.34
N PRO A 44 -19.07 -7.74 5.27
CA PRO A 44 -19.74 -8.80 4.52
C PRO A 44 -19.35 -8.73 3.04
N ARG A 45 -19.59 -9.80 2.29
CA ARG A 45 -19.21 -9.87 0.87
C ARG A 45 -20.32 -9.38 -0.05
N LEU A 46 -19.94 -8.72 -1.13
CA LEU A 46 -20.83 -8.44 -2.24
C LEU A 46 -21.23 -9.77 -2.90
N ASN A 47 -22.52 -10.08 -2.92
CA ASN A 47 -23.05 -11.26 -3.60
C ASN A 47 -23.48 -10.92 -5.04
N PHE A 48 -22.51 -10.57 -5.88
CA PHE A 48 -22.73 -10.27 -7.29
C PHE A 48 -21.79 -11.10 -8.17
N ARG A 49 -22.33 -11.71 -9.24
CA ARG A 49 -21.56 -12.41 -10.27
C ARG A 49 -21.59 -11.62 -11.58
N GLY A 50 -20.43 -11.18 -12.04
CA GLY A 50 -20.26 -10.44 -13.29
C GLY A 50 -20.06 -11.32 -14.52
N PRO A 51 -20.17 -10.73 -15.73
CA PRO A 51 -19.93 -11.43 -17.00
C PRO A 51 -18.45 -11.74 -17.22
N LYS A 52 -18.13 -12.45 -18.32
CA LYS A 52 -16.76 -12.78 -18.74
C LYS A 52 -15.91 -11.58 -19.17
N ASN A 53 -16.52 -10.44 -19.44
CA ASN A 53 -15.85 -9.16 -19.66
C ASN A 53 -16.61 -8.10 -18.86
N ALA A 54 -16.21 -7.91 -17.60
CA ALA A 54 -16.86 -6.99 -16.67
C ALA A 54 -16.51 -5.53 -16.97
N ASP A 55 -15.41 -5.26 -17.69
CA ASP A 55 -15.08 -3.91 -18.17
C ASP A 55 -16.16 -3.36 -19.12
N TYR A 56 -16.88 -4.22 -19.85
CA TYR A 56 -18.02 -3.83 -20.69
C TYR A 56 -19.17 -3.17 -19.90
N LEU A 57 -19.28 -3.45 -18.59
CA LEU A 57 -20.26 -2.81 -17.70
C LEU A 57 -20.02 -1.30 -17.57
N THR A 58 -18.78 -0.83 -17.76
CA THR A 58 -18.48 0.62 -17.77
C THR A 58 -19.16 1.33 -18.96
N VAL A 59 -19.44 0.60 -20.04
CA VAL A 59 -20.02 1.13 -21.27
C VAL A 59 -21.54 1.01 -21.27
N SER A 60 -22.09 -0.21 -21.14
CA SER A 60 -23.53 -0.46 -21.29
C SER A 60 -24.35 -0.06 -20.06
N PRO A 61 -25.39 0.80 -20.17
CA PRO A 61 -26.26 1.15 -19.03
C PRO A 61 -27.07 -0.03 -18.49
N ASP A 62 -27.62 -0.84 -19.39
CA ASP A 62 -28.54 -1.93 -19.03
C ASP A 62 -27.79 -3.08 -18.34
N ASP A 63 -26.57 -3.40 -18.80
CA ASP A 63 -25.72 -4.41 -18.17
C ASP A 63 -25.12 -3.91 -16.84
N PHE A 64 -24.91 -2.60 -16.69
CA PHE A 64 -24.40 -2.00 -15.45
C PHE A 64 -25.44 -1.95 -14.32
N ALA A 65 -26.72 -1.76 -14.65
CA ALA A 65 -27.77 -1.55 -13.65
C ALA A 65 -27.88 -2.67 -12.60
N PRO A 66 -27.74 -3.97 -12.93
CA PRO A 66 -27.67 -5.04 -11.93
C PRO A 66 -26.48 -4.92 -10.96
N LEU A 67 -25.29 -4.49 -11.42
CA LEU A 67 -24.14 -4.27 -10.55
C LEU A 67 -24.38 -3.09 -9.61
N ALA A 68 -24.87 -1.97 -10.14
CA ALA A 68 -25.20 -0.78 -9.36
C ALA A 68 -26.21 -1.07 -8.23
N ALA A 69 -27.31 -1.76 -8.56
CA ALA A 69 -28.33 -2.16 -7.59
C ALA A 69 -27.75 -3.09 -6.52
N ALA A 70 -27.02 -4.14 -6.91
CA ALA A 70 -26.42 -5.08 -5.96
C ALA A 70 -25.40 -4.43 -5.02
N VAL A 71 -24.61 -3.46 -5.51
CA VAL A 71 -23.66 -2.71 -4.68
C VAL A 71 -24.39 -1.75 -3.74
N ARG A 72 -25.42 -1.03 -4.22
CA ARG A 72 -26.25 -0.15 -3.39
C ARG A 72 -26.90 -0.93 -2.23
N ASP A 73 -27.64 -1.99 -2.55
CA ASP A 73 -28.31 -2.85 -1.57
C ASP A 73 -27.32 -3.43 -0.54
N HIS A 74 -26.11 -3.78 -1.00
CA HIS A 74 -25.05 -4.30 -0.14
C HIS A 74 -24.53 -3.26 0.86
N ILE A 75 -24.22 -2.04 0.40
CA ILE A 75 -23.70 -0.97 1.27
C ILE A 75 -24.79 -0.45 2.21
N GLU A 76 -26.02 -0.28 1.74
CA GLU A 76 -27.15 0.12 2.57
C GLU A 76 -27.52 -0.96 3.60
N GLY A 77 -27.33 -2.24 3.27
CA GLY A 77 -27.37 -3.36 4.23
C GLY A 77 -26.30 -3.24 5.31
N ILE A 78 -25.03 -2.97 4.94
CA ILE A 78 -23.95 -2.75 5.92
C ILE A 78 -24.29 -1.60 6.87
N PHE A 79 -24.77 -0.45 6.35
CA PHE A 79 -25.14 0.69 7.19
C PHE A 79 -26.33 0.41 8.12
N ARG A 80 -27.22 -0.51 7.72
CA ARG A 80 -28.35 -0.96 8.55
C ARG A 80 -27.91 -1.90 9.66
N ASP A 81 -27.09 -2.90 9.34
CA ASP A 81 -26.91 -4.10 10.15
C ASP A 81 -25.56 -4.13 10.92
N ASP A 82 -24.54 -3.41 10.45
CA ASP A 82 -23.20 -3.30 11.06
C ASP A 82 -22.97 -1.90 11.71
N TYR A 83 -21.94 -1.79 12.56
CA TYR A 83 -21.35 -0.52 13.00
C TYR A 83 -19.93 -0.39 12.47
N ILE A 84 -19.68 0.63 11.64
CA ILE A 84 -18.36 0.84 11.03
C ILE A 84 -17.50 1.75 11.90
N ALA A 85 -16.55 1.15 12.61
CA ALA A 85 -15.57 1.88 13.43
C ALA A 85 -14.36 2.37 12.62
N ASP A 86 -14.04 1.71 11.50
CA ASP A 86 -12.95 2.14 10.63
C ASP A 86 -13.34 3.31 9.73
N TRP A 87 -12.67 4.45 9.94
CA TRP A 87 -12.93 5.71 9.24
C TRP A 87 -12.68 5.62 7.72
N ALA A 88 -11.69 4.83 7.28
CA ALA A 88 -11.35 4.68 5.87
C ALA A 88 -12.44 3.86 5.17
N THR A 89 -12.76 2.69 5.71
CA THR A 89 -13.89 1.87 5.25
C THR A 89 -15.19 2.68 5.15
N LEU A 90 -15.53 3.48 6.17
CA LEU A 90 -16.73 4.32 6.13
C LEU A 90 -16.66 5.41 5.03
N LYS A 91 -15.51 6.06 4.86
CA LYS A 91 -15.28 7.06 3.81
C LYS A 91 -15.50 6.46 2.42
N ASP A 92 -14.93 5.28 2.18
CA ASP A 92 -14.94 4.63 0.87
C ASP A 92 -16.36 4.14 0.52
N LEU A 93 -17.11 3.58 1.47
CA LEU A 93 -18.53 3.23 1.29
C LEU A 93 -19.42 4.45 0.97
N HIS A 94 -19.22 5.59 1.63
CA HIS A 94 -19.90 6.83 1.24
C HIS A 94 -19.46 7.35 -0.14
N THR A 95 -18.21 7.12 -0.55
CA THR A 95 -17.70 7.53 -1.87
C THR A 95 -18.33 6.69 -2.99
N ILE A 96 -18.48 5.37 -2.79
CA ILE A 96 -19.18 4.48 -3.74
C ILE A 96 -20.64 4.92 -3.92
N LEU A 97 -21.38 5.16 -2.84
CA LEU A 97 -22.77 5.63 -2.92
C LEU A 97 -22.88 6.99 -3.64
N ALA A 98 -21.97 7.93 -3.37
CA ALA A 98 -21.92 9.20 -4.10
C ALA A 98 -21.73 9.02 -5.63
N HIS A 99 -20.97 8.01 -6.06
CA HIS A 99 -20.81 7.70 -7.48
C HIS A 99 -22.07 7.07 -8.10
N LEU A 100 -22.73 6.15 -7.38
CA LEU A 100 -24.00 5.55 -7.80
C LEU A 100 -25.11 6.61 -7.93
N ASP A 101 -25.27 7.45 -6.90
CA ASP A 101 -26.24 8.56 -6.91
C ASP A 101 -25.96 9.54 -8.07
N LEU A 102 -24.69 9.78 -8.41
CA LEU A 102 -24.30 10.69 -9.49
C LEU A 102 -24.63 10.10 -10.88
N LEU A 103 -24.48 8.80 -11.06
CA LEU A 103 -24.89 8.08 -12.27
C LEU A 103 -26.42 8.06 -12.43
N GLU A 104 -27.15 7.92 -11.32
CA GLU A 104 -28.62 7.94 -11.28
C GLU A 104 -29.23 9.36 -11.38
N GLY A 105 -28.42 10.41 -11.20
CA GLY A 105 -28.90 11.80 -11.20
C GLY A 105 -29.53 12.25 -9.87
N ASN A 106 -29.32 11.50 -8.79
CA ASN A 106 -29.75 11.84 -7.44
C ASN A 106 -28.81 12.86 -6.80
N ASP A 107 -28.70 14.05 -7.41
CA ASP A 107 -27.73 15.09 -7.04
C ASP A 107 -27.82 15.54 -5.57
N ARG A 108 -28.98 15.34 -4.92
CA ARG A 108 -29.12 15.59 -3.49
C ARG A 108 -28.30 14.59 -2.66
N ALA A 109 -28.47 13.29 -2.91
CA ALA A 109 -27.76 12.26 -2.17
C ALA A 109 -26.25 12.31 -2.43
N VAL A 110 -25.82 12.60 -3.68
CA VAL A 110 -24.40 12.87 -4.00
C VAL A 110 -23.79 13.89 -3.02
N LEU A 111 -24.46 15.02 -2.81
CA LEU A 111 -23.95 16.08 -1.93
C LEU A 111 -23.95 15.68 -0.45
N GLU A 112 -24.92 14.87 -0.02
CA GLU A 112 -24.98 14.32 1.35
C GLU A 112 -23.84 13.30 1.57
N HIS A 113 -23.61 12.37 0.64
CA HIS A 113 -22.54 11.37 0.70
C HIS A 113 -21.13 11.98 0.57
N VAL A 114 -20.90 12.89 -0.39
CA VAL A 114 -19.63 13.63 -0.51
C VAL A 114 -19.31 14.42 0.76
N SER A 115 -20.32 15.03 1.38
CA SER A 115 -20.17 15.77 2.64
C SER A 115 -19.67 14.86 3.77
N VAL A 116 -20.13 13.60 3.85
CA VAL A 116 -19.61 12.62 4.81
C VAL A 116 -18.19 12.20 4.46
N ALA A 117 -17.94 11.77 3.22
CA ALA A 117 -16.62 11.30 2.78
C ALA A 117 -15.52 12.35 3.03
N ARG A 118 -15.75 13.62 2.68
CA ARG A 118 -14.80 14.71 2.95
C ARG A 118 -14.61 15.06 4.43
N ARG A 119 -15.56 14.75 5.31
CA ARG A 119 -15.35 14.89 6.77
C ARG A 119 -14.44 13.79 7.31
N LEU A 120 -14.46 12.61 6.70
CA LEU A 120 -13.64 11.47 7.08
C LEU A 120 -12.23 11.54 6.46
N GLU A 121 -12.07 12.16 5.29
CA GLU A 121 -10.76 12.34 4.66
C GLU A 121 -9.80 13.17 5.53
N ARG A 122 -8.58 12.65 5.67
CA ARG A 122 -7.50 13.16 6.53
C ARG A 122 -6.40 13.88 5.75
N LYS A 123 -6.20 13.55 4.48
CA LYS A 123 -5.27 14.26 3.60
C LYS A 123 -5.96 15.52 3.06
N THR A 124 -5.32 16.68 3.25
CA THR A 124 -5.95 17.97 2.96
C THR A 124 -6.22 18.18 1.47
N ASP A 125 -5.30 17.74 0.61
CA ASP A 125 -5.43 17.81 -0.85
C ASP A 125 -6.52 16.87 -1.38
N GLU A 126 -6.55 15.60 -0.95
CA GLU A 126 -7.63 14.65 -1.34
C GLU A 126 -9.00 15.07 -0.79
N LYS A 127 -9.05 15.79 0.34
CA LYS A 127 -10.29 16.36 0.88
C LYS A 127 -10.86 17.52 0.04
N LEU A 128 -9.98 18.35 -0.53
CA LEU A 128 -10.36 19.52 -1.33
C LEU A 128 -10.60 19.17 -2.80
N LEU A 129 -9.66 18.45 -3.41
CA LEU A 129 -9.59 18.16 -4.84
C LEU A 129 -9.49 16.66 -5.16
N GLY A 130 -9.73 15.76 -4.19
CA GLY A 130 -9.86 14.33 -4.49
C GLY A 130 -11.14 14.03 -5.28
N ILE A 131 -11.33 12.75 -5.62
CA ILE A 131 -12.38 12.23 -6.53
C ILE A 131 -13.79 12.79 -6.30
N THR A 132 -14.15 13.08 -5.04
CA THR A 132 -15.44 13.67 -4.65
C THR A 132 -15.68 15.11 -5.15
N PHE A 133 -14.62 15.84 -5.56
CA PHE A 133 -14.70 17.16 -6.18
C PHE A 133 -15.49 17.14 -7.48
N TYR A 134 -15.19 16.21 -8.38
CA TYR A 134 -15.89 16.05 -9.66
C TYR A 134 -17.38 15.78 -9.43
N SER A 135 -17.70 14.85 -8.53
CA SER A 135 -19.07 14.48 -8.16
C SER A 135 -19.84 15.66 -7.57
N GLU A 136 -19.24 16.42 -6.65
CA GLU A 136 -19.86 17.62 -6.06
C GLU A 136 -20.14 18.70 -7.10
N ILE A 137 -19.16 19.00 -7.96
CA ILE A 137 -19.25 20.04 -8.98
C ILE A 137 -20.36 19.70 -9.98
N ILE A 138 -20.42 18.45 -10.47
CA ILE A 138 -21.45 18.02 -11.41
C ILE A 138 -22.83 18.07 -10.76
N ALA A 139 -23.00 17.54 -9.53
CA ALA A 139 -24.27 17.52 -8.81
C ALA A 139 -24.79 18.94 -8.46
N LYS A 140 -23.93 19.84 -7.96
CA LYS A 140 -24.28 21.25 -7.74
C LYS A 140 -24.75 21.92 -9.03
N SER A 141 -24.10 21.60 -10.15
CA SER A 141 -24.35 22.28 -11.43
C SER A 141 -25.62 21.80 -12.11
N ARG A 142 -25.90 20.50 -12.05
CA ARG A 142 -27.20 19.92 -12.44
C ARG A 142 -28.34 20.54 -11.66
N LYS A 143 -28.23 20.53 -10.33
CA LYS A 143 -29.23 21.12 -9.42
C LYS A 143 -29.46 22.61 -9.66
N GLY A 144 -28.40 23.37 -9.96
CA GLY A 144 -28.49 24.81 -10.24
C GLY A 144 -29.07 25.13 -11.63
N ALA A 145 -28.83 24.28 -12.63
CA ALA A 145 -29.31 24.49 -14.00
C ALA A 145 -30.67 23.81 -14.30
N GLY A 146 -31.12 22.87 -13.46
CA GLY A 146 -32.28 22.01 -13.72
C GLY A 146 -32.05 20.95 -14.82
N SER A 147 -30.82 20.80 -15.28
CA SER A 147 -30.41 19.89 -16.36
C SER A 147 -28.93 19.51 -16.19
N GLY A 148 -28.55 18.31 -16.63
CA GLY A 148 -27.15 17.87 -16.72
C GLY A 148 -26.47 18.11 -18.06
N SER A 149 -27.10 18.88 -18.95
CA SER A 149 -26.58 19.19 -20.30
C SER A 149 -27.08 20.53 -20.82
N GLY A 150 -26.46 21.01 -21.90
CA GLY A 150 -26.77 22.29 -22.55
C GLY A 150 -26.07 23.50 -21.95
N ASP A 151 -26.22 24.66 -22.59
CA ASP A 151 -25.46 25.87 -22.27
C ASP A 151 -25.68 26.36 -20.83
N THR A 152 -26.92 26.29 -20.33
CA THR A 152 -27.23 26.66 -18.93
C THR A 152 -26.45 25.80 -17.93
N PHE A 153 -26.37 24.48 -18.17
CA PHE A 153 -25.58 23.57 -17.34
C PHE A 153 -24.09 23.93 -17.41
N LEU A 154 -23.53 24.15 -18.61
CA LEU A 154 -22.12 24.53 -18.75
C LEU A 154 -21.79 25.89 -18.13
N GLN A 155 -22.70 26.86 -18.18
CA GLN A 155 -22.53 28.15 -17.50
C GLN A 155 -22.50 28.00 -15.97
N VAL A 156 -23.44 27.22 -15.40
CA VAL A 156 -23.47 26.94 -13.96
C VAL A 156 -22.26 26.08 -13.53
N LEU A 157 -21.81 25.14 -14.37
CA LEU A 157 -20.62 24.32 -14.15
C LEU A 157 -19.36 25.18 -14.05
N ARG A 158 -19.14 26.06 -15.04
CA ARG A 158 -18.00 27.00 -15.05
C ARG A 158 -18.03 27.95 -13.86
N TYR A 159 -19.22 28.40 -13.44
CA TYR A 159 -19.40 29.20 -12.23
C TYR A 159 -18.99 28.40 -10.98
N ASN A 160 -19.57 27.23 -10.76
CA ASN A 160 -19.28 26.38 -9.60
C ASN A 160 -17.81 25.97 -9.52
N LEU A 161 -17.19 25.63 -10.66
CA LEU A 161 -15.75 25.35 -10.75
C LEU A 161 -14.91 26.54 -10.27
N ARG A 162 -15.18 27.74 -10.80
CA ARG A 162 -14.45 28.96 -10.43
C ARG A 162 -14.59 29.28 -8.95
N GLU A 163 -15.81 29.32 -8.42
CA GLU A 163 -16.04 29.66 -7.02
C GLU A 163 -15.44 28.63 -6.06
N THR A 164 -15.53 27.34 -6.40
CA THR A 164 -14.99 26.26 -5.54
C THR A 164 -13.47 26.25 -5.55
N LEU A 165 -12.81 26.44 -6.71
CA LEU A 165 -11.35 26.54 -6.80
C LEU A 165 -10.81 27.80 -6.12
N ALA A 166 -11.47 28.96 -6.31
CA ALA A 166 -11.06 30.23 -5.71
C ALA A 166 -11.09 30.23 -4.17
N ALA A 167 -11.84 29.31 -3.56
CA ALA A 167 -11.89 29.11 -2.11
C ALA A 167 -10.81 28.16 -1.56
N MET A 168 -10.03 27.48 -2.42
CA MET A 168 -8.98 26.55 -2.00
C MET A 168 -7.65 27.26 -1.70
N PRO A 169 -6.87 26.82 -0.70
CA PRO A 169 -5.51 27.33 -0.49
C PRO A 169 -4.54 26.75 -1.53
N TRP A 170 -3.99 27.60 -2.41
CA TRP A 170 -3.09 27.19 -3.51
C TRP A 170 -1.95 26.27 -3.06
N ASP A 171 -1.29 26.60 -1.94
CA ASP A 171 -0.16 25.82 -1.41
C ASP A 171 -0.52 24.37 -1.04
N GLU A 172 -1.78 24.11 -0.68
CA GLU A 172 -2.32 22.80 -0.35
C GLU A 172 -2.72 22.01 -1.59
N VAL A 173 -3.33 22.67 -2.59
CA VAL A 173 -3.94 21.97 -3.75
C VAL A 173 -3.10 21.94 -5.03
N ARG A 174 -2.05 22.75 -5.19
CA ARG A 174 -1.24 22.80 -6.44
C ARG A 174 -0.75 21.44 -6.94
N GLN A 175 -0.37 20.55 -6.02
CA GLN A 175 0.10 19.19 -6.32
C GLN A 175 -1.02 18.35 -6.94
N ALA A 176 -2.19 18.34 -6.29
CA ALA A 176 -3.37 17.66 -6.79
C ALA A 176 -3.82 18.24 -8.14
N ILE A 177 -3.82 19.58 -8.30
CA ILE A 177 -4.19 20.24 -9.57
C ILE A 177 -3.32 19.78 -10.73
N VAL A 178 -2.00 19.75 -10.56
CA VAL A 178 -1.07 19.32 -11.62
C VAL A 178 -1.29 17.84 -11.97
N LYS A 179 -1.40 16.97 -10.96
CA LYS A 179 -1.66 15.53 -11.13
C LYS A 179 -3.00 15.27 -11.82
N ASP A 180 -4.07 15.91 -11.36
CA ASP A 180 -5.43 15.75 -11.88
C ASP A 180 -5.56 16.30 -13.30
N ARG A 181 -4.94 17.44 -13.59
CA ARG A 181 -4.89 18.01 -14.95
C ARG A 181 -4.10 17.11 -15.91
N ALA A 182 -3.03 16.47 -15.45
CA ALA A 182 -2.29 15.45 -16.21
C ALA A 182 -3.13 14.18 -16.45
N LEU A 183 -3.87 13.72 -15.44
CA LEU A 183 -4.77 12.56 -15.54
C LEU A 183 -5.92 12.79 -16.51
N LEU A 184 -6.61 13.93 -16.41
CA LEU A 184 -7.73 14.29 -17.29
C LEU A 184 -7.30 14.47 -18.76
N GLU A 185 -6.07 14.91 -19.00
CA GLU A 185 -5.53 15.07 -20.36
C GLU A 185 -5.33 13.70 -21.04
N LEU A 186 -4.87 12.69 -20.31
CA LEU A 186 -4.70 11.31 -20.80
C LEU A 186 -5.97 10.45 -20.71
N SER A 187 -7.10 11.02 -20.29
CA SER A 187 -8.37 10.30 -20.18
C SER A 187 -9.25 10.54 -21.41
N ASP A 188 -9.65 9.47 -22.09
CA ASP A 188 -10.62 9.52 -23.19
C ASP A 188 -11.63 8.35 -23.12
N GLU A 189 -12.47 8.21 -24.15
CA GLU A 189 -13.55 7.22 -24.20
C GLU A 189 -13.09 5.78 -24.55
N HIS A 190 -11.82 5.61 -24.90
CA HIS A 190 -11.19 4.34 -25.28
C HIS A 190 -10.00 3.98 -24.38
N HIS A 191 -9.44 4.95 -23.67
CA HIS A 191 -8.29 4.79 -22.78
C HIS A 191 -8.55 5.41 -21.40
N ILE A 192 -8.78 4.53 -20.41
CA ILE A 192 -8.49 4.84 -19.01
C ILE A 192 -7.06 4.35 -18.75
N PRO A 193 -6.12 5.22 -18.35
CA PRO A 193 -4.73 4.79 -18.23
C PRO A 193 -4.53 3.66 -17.21
N PRO A 194 -3.80 2.56 -17.52
CA PRO A 194 -3.82 1.34 -16.71
C PRO A 194 -3.27 1.43 -15.26
N TRP A 195 -2.73 2.57 -14.85
CA TRP A 195 -2.33 2.85 -13.46
C TRP A 195 -3.41 3.57 -12.63
N VAL A 196 -4.52 4.00 -13.25
CA VAL A 196 -5.73 4.45 -12.56
C VAL A 196 -6.45 3.26 -11.95
N ARG A 197 -6.51 2.16 -12.69
CA ARG A 197 -6.91 0.85 -12.19
C ARG A 197 -5.83 0.32 -11.27
N THR A 198 -6.19 -0.20 -10.11
CA THR A 198 -5.19 -0.85 -9.27
C THR A 198 -4.86 -2.20 -9.90
N GLN A 199 -3.57 -2.58 -9.94
CA GLN A 199 -3.19 -3.95 -10.36
C GLN A 199 -3.76 -5.04 -9.44
N ALA A 200 -4.44 -4.66 -8.35
CA ALA A 200 -5.06 -5.51 -7.36
C ALA A 200 -6.57 -5.72 -7.60
N SER A 201 -7.04 -5.61 -8.86
CA SER A 201 -8.46 -5.75 -9.24
C SER A 201 -8.71 -6.63 -10.48
N ALA A 202 -7.82 -7.59 -10.78
CA ALA A 202 -7.92 -8.46 -11.94
C ALA A 202 -9.21 -9.34 -11.94
N GLN A 203 -9.95 -9.27 -13.05
CA GLN A 203 -11.23 -9.96 -13.24
C GLN A 203 -11.08 -11.51 -13.32
N PRO A 204 -12.08 -12.29 -12.85
CA PRO A 204 -12.24 -13.68 -13.26
C PRO A 204 -12.38 -13.85 -14.78
N SER A 205 -11.48 -14.63 -15.39
CA SER A 205 -11.40 -14.87 -16.85
C SER A 205 -12.55 -15.72 -17.41
N ASP A 206 -13.27 -16.41 -16.53
CA ASP A 206 -14.46 -17.23 -16.82
C ASP A 206 -15.78 -16.53 -16.42
N GLY A 207 -15.72 -15.31 -15.89
CA GLY A 207 -16.85 -14.65 -15.24
C GLY A 207 -17.11 -15.24 -13.84
N GLY A 208 -17.42 -14.40 -12.85
CA GLY A 208 -17.40 -14.86 -11.46
C GLY A 208 -17.84 -13.81 -10.46
N ALA A 209 -17.63 -14.10 -9.18
CA ALA A 209 -17.94 -13.13 -8.13
C ALA A 209 -17.06 -11.89 -8.26
N ILE A 210 -17.68 -10.71 -8.21
CA ILE A 210 -16.97 -9.43 -8.19
C ILE A 210 -16.79 -8.99 -6.74
N SER A 211 -15.56 -8.60 -6.37
CA SER A 211 -15.28 -8.01 -5.06
C SER A 211 -15.84 -6.58 -4.99
N LEU A 212 -16.12 -6.08 -3.78
CA LEU A 212 -16.54 -4.68 -3.61
C LEU A 212 -15.48 -3.68 -4.12
N GLU A 213 -14.19 -4.05 -4.03
CA GLU A 213 -13.06 -3.28 -4.55
C GLU A 213 -13.15 -3.11 -6.08
N TYR A 214 -13.30 -4.21 -6.82
CA TYR A 214 -13.40 -4.15 -8.29
C TYR A 214 -14.75 -3.58 -8.75
N ALA A 215 -15.83 -3.80 -8.00
CA ALA A 215 -17.10 -3.11 -8.24
C ALA A 215 -16.95 -1.58 -8.12
N ASN A 216 -16.22 -1.09 -7.12
CA ASN A 216 -15.92 0.34 -6.97
C ASN A 216 -15.10 0.88 -8.15
N GLU A 217 -14.09 0.15 -8.64
CA GLU A 217 -13.36 0.52 -9.85
C GLU A 217 -14.30 0.62 -11.07
N LEU A 218 -15.14 -0.39 -11.33
CA LEU A 218 -16.10 -0.36 -12.45
C LEU A 218 -17.14 0.78 -12.33
N ILE A 219 -17.58 1.10 -11.11
CA ILE A 219 -18.48 2.24 -10.84
C ILE A 219 -17.76 3.57 -11.12
N PHE A 220 -16.50 3.71 -10.68
CA PHE A 220 -15.74 4.94 -10.91
C PHE A 220 -15.35 5.11 -12.39
N ASP A 221 -14.88 4.05 -13.06
CA ASP A 221 -14.59 4.05 -14.50
C ASP A 221 -15.82 4.53 -15.29
N ARG A 222 -17.02 4.09 -14.90
CA ARG A 222 -18.27 4.56 -15.51
C ARG A 222 -18.55 6.04 -15.22
N VAL A 223 -18.31 6.53 -14.00
CA VAL A 223 -18.40 7.98 -13.69
C VAL A 223 -17.40 8.79 -14.53
N LEU A 224 -16.16 8.32 -14.62
CA LEU A 224 -15.09 8.94 -15.40
C LEU A 224 -15.51 9.05 -16.87
N LEU A 225 -15.81 7.93 -17.52
CA LEU A 225 -16.14 7.85 -18.95
C LEU A 225 -17.45 8.57 -19.30
N ARG A 226 -18.49 8.47 -18.45
CA ARG A 226 -19.83 8.98 -18.80
C ARG A 226 -20.10 10.40 -18.34
N LEU A 227 -19.41 10.89 -17.31
CA LEU A 227 -19.71 12.19 -16.69
C LEU A 227 -18.52 13.15 -16.64
N ILE A 228 -17.30 12.66 -16.39
CA ILE A 228 -16.12 13.53 -16.25
C ILE A 228 -15.44 13.77 -17.61
N VAL A 229 -15.17 12.73 -18.39
CA VAL A 229 -14.53 12.81 -19.72
C VAL A 229 -15.29 13.74 -20.69
N PRO A 230 -16.63 13.70 -20.80
CA PRO A 230 -17.39 14.65 -21.63
C PRO A 230 -17.27 16.12 -21.18
N LEU A 231 -16.87 16.35 -19.93
CA LEU A 231 -16.65 17.67 -19.34
C LEU A 231 -15.16 18.01 -19.17
N LYS A 232 -14.23 17.18 -19.69
CA LYS A 232 -12.79 17.31 -19.41
C LYS A 232 -12.22 18.66 -19.81
N SER A 233 -12.72 19.24 -20.90
CA SER A 233 -12.31 20.58 -21.36
C SER A 233 -12.67 21.68 -20.37
N GLU A 234 -13.77 21.56 -19.62
CA GLU A 234 -14.18 22.53 -18.60
C GLU A 234 -13.35 22.39 -17.32
N PHE A 235 -13.11 21.15 -16.87
CA PHE A 235 -12.24 20.88 -15.73
C PHE A 235 -10.80 21.33 -16.01
N VAL A 236 -10.19 20.91 -17.12
CA VAL A 236 -8.82 21.30 -17.49
C VAL A 236 -8.69 22.81 -17.63
N GLN A 237 -9.63 23.49 -18.30
CA GLN A 237 -9.61 24.96 -18.40
C GLN A 237 -9.77 25.68 -17.06
N ALA A 238 -10.51 25.10 -16.10
CA ALA A 238 -10.67 25.68 -14.77
C ALA A 238 -9.40 25.49 -13.93
N LEU A 239 -8.81 24.28 -13.96
CA LEU A 239 -7.54 23.95 -13.31
C LEU A 239 -6.39 24.80 -13.88
N ASP A 240 -6.26 24.90 -15.20
CA ASP A 240 -5.23 25.71 -15.88
C ASP A 240 -5.40 27.20 -15.58
N ARG A 241 -6.64 27.73 -15.52
CA ARG A 241 -6.90 29.14 -15.13
C ARG A 241 -6.53 29.41 -13.69
N TYR A 242 -6.93 28.54 -12.76
CA TYR A 242 -6.62 28.70 -11.35
C TYR A 242 -5.10 28.59 -11.09
N ALA A 243 -4.44 27.58 -11.67
CA ALA A 243 -2.98 27.47 -11.63
C ALA A 243 -2.29 28.70 -12.25
N SER A 244 -2.80 29.23 -13.38
CA SER A 244 -2.26 30.43 -14.02
C SER A 244 -2.41 31.69 -13.16
N ALA A 245 -3.53 31.85 -12.45
CA ALA A 245 -3.76 32.98 -11.54
C ALA A 245 -2.85 32.94 -10.30
N HIS A 246 -2.32 31.76 -9.95
CA HIS A 246 -1.38 31.55 -8.85
C HIS A 246 0.09 31.36 -9.30
N ARG A 247 0.40 31.50 -10.59
CA ARG A 247 1.79 31.64 -11.04
C ARG A 247 2.32 32.97 -10.55
N THR A 248 3.31 32.94 -9.66
CA THR A 248 4.18 34.11 -9.49
C THR A 248 5.07 34.26 -10.73
N GLU A 249 5.82 35.35 -10.83
CA GLU A 249 6.74 35.60 -11.95
C GLU A 249 7.86 34.55 -12.09
N ASP A 250 8.00 33.65 -11.10
CA ASP A 250 8.85 32.45 -11.16
C ASP A 250 8.06 31.21 -11.62
N PRO A 251 8.31 30.64 -12.82
CA PRO A 251 7.69 29.41 -13.29
C PRO A 251 7.92 28.20 -12.37
N ALA A 252 8.99 28.17 -11.56
CA ALA A 252 9.24 27.10 -10.60
C ALA A 252 8.26 27.10 -9.41
N SER A 253 7.57 28.22 -9.15
CA SER A 253 6.52 28.34 -8.13
C SER A 253 5.18 27.73 -8.57
N ALA A 254 4.98 27.56 -9.88
CA ALA A 254 3.74 27.09 -10.48
C ALA A 254 3.56 25.57 -10.39
N GLY A 255 4.69 24.84 -10.30
CA GLY A 255 4.70 23.38 -10.25
C GLY A 255 4.64 22.82 -8.83
N PRO A 256 4.70 21.48 -8.71
CA PRO A 256 5.01 20.76 -7.48
C PRO A 256 6.15 21.40 -6.69
N VAL A 257 5.87 21.91 -5.47
CA VAL A 257 6.96 22.30 -4.58
C VAL A 257 7.79 21.07 -4.24
N ASN A 258 9.09 21.16 -4.54
CA ASN A 258 10.09 20.15 -4.18
C ASN A 258 10.32 20.16 -2.67
N ILE A 259 9.42 19.49 -1.95
CA ILE A 259 9.53 19.23 -0.50
C ILE A 259 10.75 18.38 -0.15
N TRP A 260 11.30 17.63 -1.10
CA TRP A 260 12.45 16.76 -0.84
C TRP A 260 13.68 17.60 -0.54
N ARG A 261 13.96 18.67 -1.28
CA ARG A 261 15.11 19.55 -1.01
C ARG A 261 15.14 20.10 0.42
N SER A 262 13.97 20.41 1.02
CA SER A 262 13.88 20.89 2.41
C SER A 262 13.85 19.77 3.46
N ARG A 263 13.58 18.52 3.04
CA ARG A 263 13.57 17.32 3.89
C ARG A 263 14.84 16.48 3.78
N SER A 264 15.67 16.70 2.76
CA SER A 264 16.95 16.03 2.56
C SER A 264 17.92 16.37 3.70
N VAL A 265 18.44 15.33 4.35
CA VAL A 265 19.48 15.46 5.36
C VAL A 265 20.78 14.95 4.76
N SER A 266 21.78 15.83 4.70
CA SER A 266 23.15 15.47 4.31
C SER A 266 24.05 15.54 5.55
N LEU A 267 24.70 14.43 5.90
CA LEU A 267 25.69 14.38 6.97
C LEU A 267 27.07 14.79 6.39
N PRO A 268 27.82 15.67 7.08
CA PRO A 268 29.10 16.16 6.56
C PRO A 268 30.16 15.05 6.52
N ALA A 269 30.94 15.01 5.43
CA ALA A 269 32.10 14.14 5.32
C ALA A 269 33.22 14.60 6.28
N GLY A 270 33.87 13.65 6.96
CA GLY A 270 34.98 13.93 7.86
C GLY A 270 34.62 14.02 9.35
N GLU A 271 33.33 14.08 9.70
CA GLU A 271 32.90 13.80 11.08
C GLU A 271 33.14 12.32 11.45
N LYS A 272 33.30 12.05 12.75
CA LYS A 272 33.43 10.67 13.29
C LYS A 272 32.07 9.96 13.32
N LEU A 273 31.44 9.82 12.17
CA LEU A 273 30.17 9.12 12.01
C LEU A 273 30.37 7.62 12.22
N ALA A 274 29.52 7.00 13.06
CA ALA A 274 29.47 5.56 13.18
C ALA A 274 28.82 4.96 11.92
N ALA A 275 29.40 3.89 11.37
CA ALA A 275 28.80 3.20 10.23
C ALA A 275 27.46 2.56 10.63
N VAL A 276 26.44 2.72 9.78
CA VAL A 276 25.08 2.22 10.01
C VAL A 276 24.70 1.28 8.88
N VAL A 277 24.40 0.02 9.19
CA VAL A 277 23.93 -0.94 8.18
C VAL A 277 22.45 -0.69 7.89
N VAL A 278 22.14 -0.45 6.62
CA VAL A 278 20.79 -0.24 6.08
C VAL A 278 20.50 -1.38 5.11
N ALA A 279 19.46 -2.15 5.36
CA ALA A 279 19.03 -3.21 4.47
C ALA A 279 17.99 -2.68 3.47
N ILE A 280 18.20 -2.96 2.18
CA ILE A 280 17.22 -2.72 1.13
C ILE A 280 16.63 -4.06 0.75
N TRP A 281 15.37 -4.28 1.15
CA TRP A 281 14.62 -5.49 0.84
C TRP A 281 13.69 -5.23 -0.33
N ASP A 282 14.13 -5.69 -1.51
CA ASP A 282 13.54 -5.34 -2.80
C ASP A 282 13.84 -6.42 -3.87
N SER A 283 13.52 -6.17 -5.15
CA SER A 283 13.74 -7.12 -6.26
C SER A 283 15.21 -7.40 -6.59
N GLY A 284 16.13 -6.61 -6.04
CA GLY A 284 17.59 -6.74 -6.18
C GLY A 284 18.27 -5.37 -6.33
N VAL A 285 19.58 -5.31 -6.13
CA VAL A 285 20.36 -4.06 -6.24
C VAL A 285 21.64 -4.28 -7.04
N ASP A 286 21.95 -3.38 -7.97
CA ASP A 286 23.24 -3.32 -8.62
C ASP A 286 24.27 -2.81 -7.60
N THR A 287 25.08 -3.72 -7.05
CA THR A 287 26.11 -3.36 -6.06
C THR A 287 27.28 -2.60 -6.69
N SER A 288 27.45 -2.63 -8.02
CA SER A 288 28.58 -1.99 -8.71
C SER A 288 28.54 -0.46 -8.68
N VAL A 289 27.36 0.14 -8.49
CA VAL A 289 27.19 1.60 -8.34
C VAL A 289 27.34 2.10 -6.89
N PHE A 290 27.60 1.20 -5.93
CA PHE A 290 27.77 1.53 -4.50
C PHE A 290 29.11 1.08 -3.89
N PRO A 291 30.27 1.10 -4.59
CA PRO A 291 31.48 0.36 -4.19
C PRO A 291 31.97 0.65 -2.76
N ASP A 292 31.99 1.92 -2.35
CA ASP A 292 32.44 2.34 -1.00
C ASP A 292 31.33 2.33 0.07
N ARG A 293 30.09 1.99 -0.32
CA ARG A 293 28.89 2.05 0.53
C ARG A 293 28.29 0.68 0.81
N LEU A 294 28.92 -0.44 0.47
CA LEU A 294 28.40 -1.79 0.78
C LEU A 294 28.65 -2.23 2.23
N PHE A 295 27.71 -2.97 2.80
CA PHE A 295 27.96 -3.87 3.91
C PHE A 295 28.90 -5.02 3.47
N VAL A 296 29.68 -5.57 4.41
CA VAL A 296 30.59 -6.69 4.14
C VAL A 296 30.47 -7.75 5.23
N ASN A 297 29.95 -8.94 4.91
CA ASN A 297 30.10 -10.12 5.76
C ASN A 297 31.56 -10.58 5.70
N ARG A 298 32.36 -10.18 6.71
CA ARG A 298 33.80 -10.48 6.79
C ARG A 298 34.12 -11.96 7.00
N ARG A 299 33.13 -12.80 7.30
CA ARG A 299 33.31 -14.25 7.44
C ARG A 299 33.19 -14.96 6.09
N GLU A 300 32.56 -14.32 5.12
CA GLU A 300 32.26 -14.86 3.80
C GLU A 300 33.31 -14.49 2.75
N LYS A 301 33.41 -15.29 1.68
CA LYS A 301 34.31 -15.04 0.55
C LYS A 301 33.62 -15.39 -0.77
N VAL A 302 33.99 -14.68 -1.83
CA VAL A 302 33.50 -14.96 -3.20
C VAL A 302 34.19 -16.23 -3.75
N ASN A 303 33.77 -17.40 -3.27
CA ASN A 303 34.32 -18.71 -3.67
C ASN A 303 33.24 -19.79 -3.95
N GLY A 304 31.96 -19.43 -3.94
CA GLY A 304 30.85 -20.34 -4.21
C GLY A 304 30.55 -21.35 -3.10
N LYS A 305 30.98 -21.09 -1.87
CA LYS A 305 30.67 -21.89 -0.68
C LYS A 305 30.24 -20.97 0.44
N ASP A 306 29.26 -21.38 1.23
CA ASP A 306 29.00 -20.82 2.57
C ASP A 306 30.27 -21.04 3.43
N ASN A 307 30.93 -19.96 3.85
CA ASN A 307 32.18 -20.01 4.62
C ASN A 307 31.96 -19.80 6.12
N ASP A 308 30.81 -19.28 6.55
CA ASP A 308 30.52 -18.96 7.95
C ASP A 308 29.46 -19.87 8.61
N GLY A 309 28.82 -20.71 7.82
CA GLY A 309 27.82 -21.70 8.23
C GLY A 309 26.42 -21.13 8.40
N ASN A 310 26.12 -19.92 7.92
CA ASN A 310 24.82 -19.26 8.08
C ASN A 310 23.72 -19.82 7.14
N GLY A 311 24.08 -20.69 6.21
CA GLY A 311 23.19 -21.32 5.25
C GLY A 311 22.91 -20.49 4.00
N PHE A 312 23.61 -19.38 3.78
CA PHE A 312 23.65 -18.62 2.53
C PHE A 312 25.04 -18.76 1.91
N VAL A 313 25.09 -18.87 0.59
CA VAL A 313 26.34 -19.02 -0.16
C VAL A 313 26.69 -17.67 -0.76
N GLY A 314 27.91 -17.17 -0.56
CA GLY A 314 28.42 -15.97 -1.20
C GLY A 314 27.77 -14.66 -0.71
N ASP A 315 27.18 -14.64 0.49
CA ASP A 315 26.43 -13.53 1.08
C ASP A 315 27.27 -12.29 1.51
N VAL A 316 28.40 -12.05 0.84
CA VAL A 316 29.38 -11.01 1.16
C VAL A 316 28.75 -9.62 1.31
N HIS A 317 27.71 -9.30 0.54
CA HIS A 317 27.03 -7.99 0.57
C HIS A 317 25.53 -8.06 0.92
N GLY A 318 25.03 -9.25 1.28
CA GLY A 318 23.59 -9.47 1.44
C GLY A 318 23.14 -10.87 1.01
N ILE A 319 21.84 -11.10 0.99
CA ILE A 319 21.22 -12.40 0.70
C ILE A 319 20.14 -12.27 -0.38
N GLY A 320 19.80 -13.37 -1.04
CA GLY A 320 18.77 -13.39 -2.07
C GLY A 320 17.85 -14.61 -2.03
N PHE A 321 16.62 -14.41 -2.50
CA PHE A 321 15.63 -15.46 -2.79
C PHE A 321 15.00 -15.29 -4.17
N ARG A 322 14.86 -16.41 -4.91
CA ARG A 322 14.10 -16.49 -6.17
C ARG A 322 12.59 -16.54 -5.91
N PHE A 323 11.80 -16.57 -6.99
CA PHE A 323 10.34 -16.58 -6.89
C PHE A 323 9.81 -17.83 -6.19
N ASP A 324 10.34 -19.01 -6.53
CA ASP A 324 10.04 -20.28 -5.84
C ASP A 324 10.44 -20.30 -4.35
N GLY A 325 11.11 -19.24 -3.88
CA GLY A 325 11.60 -19.08 -2.53
C GLY A 325 12.94 -19.77 -2.27
N SER A 326 13.59 -20.35 -3.28
CA SER A 326 14.94 -20.90 -3.18
C SER A 326 15.98 -19.79 -2.95
N LYS A 327 17.05 -20.11 -2.21
CA LYS A 327 18.16 -19.18 -1.97
C LYS A 327 19.00 -18.97 -3.22
N THR A 328 19.55 -17.77 -3.39
CA THR A 328 20.29 -17.36 -4.59
C THR A 328 21.44 -16.42 -4.18
N PRO A 329 22.71 -16.67 -4.57
CA PRO A 329 23.83 -15.76 -4.31
C PRO A 329 23.73 -14.44 -5.09
N GLU A 330 22.94 -14.42 -6.16
CA GLU A 330 22.72 -13.26 -7.02
C GLU A 330 21.89 -12.20 -6.31
N LEU A 331 22.50 -11.04 -6.03
CA LEU A 331 21.87 -9.91 -5.35
C LEU A 331 21.12 -8.94 -6.29
N TYR A 332 21.23 -9.15 -7.61
CA TYR A 332 20.62 -8.31 -8.64
C TYR A 332 19.70 -9.14 -9.54
N PHE A 333 18.58 -8.56 -9.97
CA PHE A 333 17.62 -9.26 -10.83
C PHE A 333 18.20 -9.42 -12.25
N PRO A 334 18.26 -10.63 -12.83
CA PRO A 334 18.84 -10.84 -14.14
C PRO A 334 17.95 -10.28 -15.26
N ILE A 335 18.58 -9.81 -16.35
CA ILE A 335 17.91 -9.46 -17.61
C ILE A 335 18.77 -9.92 -18.80
N ASP A 336 18.14 -10.18 -19.94
CA ASP A 336 18.83 -10.63 -21.15
C ASP A 336 19.40 -9.48 -22.00
N GLU A 337 20.03 -9.81 -23.14
CA GLU A 337 20.60 -8.82 -24.05
C GLU A 337 19.57 -7.99 -24.84
N ASN A 338 18.32 -8.43 -24.90
CA ASN A 338 17.23 -7.68 -25.52
C ASN A 338 16.68 -6.64 -24.53
N ASP A 339 16.38 -7.07 -23.31
CA ASP A 339 15.98 -6.22 -22.18
C ASP A 339 17.03 -5.11 -21.93
N LYS A 340 18.34 -5.43 -21.97
CA LYS A 340 19.42 -4.41 -21.86
C LYS A 340 19.34 -3.31 -22.91
N ARG A 341 18.92 -3.62 -24.14
CA ARG A 341 18.72 -2.63 -25.22
C ARG A 341 17.48 -1.77 -24.97
N LEU A 342 16.41 -2.39 -24.45
CA LEU A 342 15.16 -1.71 -24.13
C LEU A 342 15.25 -0.83 -22.87
N LEU A 343 16.18 -1.13 -21.96
CA LEU A 343 16.38 -0.39 -20.70
C LEU A 343 16.59 1.12 -20.90
N GLN A 344 17.28 1.56 -21.96
CA GLN A 344 17.44 2.99 -22.24
C GLN A 344 16.11 3.66 -22.64
N ALA A 345 15.31 2.99 -23.48
CA ALA A 345 13.99 3.47 -23.89
C ALA A 345 13.02 3.51 -22.70
N GLN A 346 13.03 2.49 -21.84
CA GLN A 346 12.21 2.46 -20.63
C GLN A 346 12.62 3.55 -19.62
N ARG A 347 13.92 3.80 -19.42
CA ARG A 347 14.39 4.93 -18.59
C ARG A 347 13.90 6.28 -19.12
N ALA A 348 13.93 6.49 -20.43
CA ALA A 348 13.40 7.71 -21.06
C ALA A 348 11.87 7.83 -20.91
N ARG A 349 11.11 6.73 -21.11
CA ARG A 349 9.65 6.70 -20.93
C ARG A 349 9.25 6.93 -19.47
N ALA A 350 9.98 6.35 -18.51
CA ALA A 350 9.75 6.53 -17.07
C ALA A 350 10.05 7.96 -16.62
N ARG A 351 11.14 8.57 -17.13
CA ARG A 351 11.42 9.99 -16.91
C ARG A 351 10.32 10.87 -17.51
N GLY A 352 9.88 10.58 -18.73
CA GLY A 352 8.81 11.31 -19.39
C GLY A 352 7.49 11.26 -18.62
N ALA A 353 7.13 10.10 -18.05
CA ALA A 353 5.97 10.00 -17.16
C ALA A 353 6.14 10.82 -15.87
N SER A 354 7.30 10.75 -15.21
CA SER A 354 7.59 11.53 -14.00
C SER A 354 7.54 13.04 -14.26
N ASP A 355 8.16 13.50 -15.35
CA ASP A 355 8.12 14.90 -15.78
C ASP A 355 6.67 15.32 -16.10
N PHE A 356 5.92 14.50 -16.85
CA PHE A 356 4.52 14.77 -17.19
C PHE A 356 3.61 14.89 -15.95
N TYR A 357 3.70 13.94 -15.01
CA TYR A 357 2.91 13.95 -13.78
C TYR A 357 3.33 15.01 -12.76
N SER A 358 4.55 15.53 -12.87
CA SER A 358 4.99 16.72 -12.14
C SER A 358 4.71 18.04 -12.88
N GLY A 359 4.02 18.00 -14.03
CA GLY A 359 3.67 19.19 -14.81
C GLY A 359 4.85 19.86 -15.51
N ALA A 360 5.99 19.18 -15.62
CA ALA A 360 7.18 19.68 -16.29
C ALA A 360 7.07 19.50 -17.82
N ASP A 361 7.27 20.57 -18.58
CA ASP A 361 7.22 20.56 -20.04
C ASP A 361 8.56 20.18 -20.67
N THR A 362 9.00 18.94 -20.44
CA THR A 362 10.25 18.38 -21.00
C THR A 362 10.01 17.70 -22.37
N PRO A 363 11.06 17.57 -23.22
CA PRO A 363 10.97 16.74 -24.43
C PRO A 363 10.49 15.31 -24.13
N GLU A 364 10.92 14.74 -23.00
CA GLU A 364 10.53 13.42 -22.51
C GLU A 364 9.05 13.37 -22.10
N ALA A 365 8.54 14.39 -21.39
CA ALA A 365 7.11 14.48 -21.04
C ALA A 365 6.22 14.57 -22.28
N ARG A 366 6.62 15.37 -23.27
CA ARG A 366 5.92 15.48 -24.55
C ARG A 366 5.98 14.18 -25.36
N ALA A 367 7.08 13.43 -25.28
CA ALA A 367 7.23 12.13 -25.93
C ALA A 367 6.39 11.04 -25.25
N TYR A 368 6.35 11.02 -23.91
CA TYR A 368 5.51 10.12 -23.14
C TYR A 368 4.02 10.34 -23.45
N ARG A 369 3.57 11.60 -23.44
CA ARG A 369 2.19 11.98 -23.80
C ARG A 369 1.79 11.47 -25.17
N ARG A 370 2.57 11.80 -26.22
CA ARG A 370 2.30 11.29 -27.59
C ARG A 370 2.26 9.78 -27.64
N GLY A 371 3.16 9.10 -26.93
CA GLY A 371 3.14 7.65 -26.85
C GLY A 371 1.83 7.09 -26.27
N VAL A 372 1.24 7.73 -25.25
CA VAL A 372 -0.07 7.34 -24.70
C VAL A 372 -1.19 7.67 -25.69
N GLU A 373 -1.18 8.84 -26.32
CA GLU A 373 -2.13 9.24 -27.38
C GLU A 373 -2.08 8.31 -28.61
N GLU A 374 -0.91 7.75 -28.92
CA GLU A 374 -0.67 6.75 -29.97
C GLU A 374 -1.01 5.31 -29.54
N GLY A 375 -1.54 5.12 -28.32
CA GLY A 375 -2.00 3.83 -27.79
C GLY A 375 -0.91 2.94 -27.20
N ALA A 376 0.27 3.46 -26.87
CA ALA A 376 1.32 2.67 -26.24
C ALA A 376 0.98 2.39 -24.76
N ASP A 377 0.97 1.11 -24.40
CA ASP A 377 0.59 0.59 -23.09
C ASP A 377 1.33 1.22 -21.89
N SER A 378 0.82 0.95 -20.68
CA SER A 378 1.46 1.40 -19.43
C SER A 378 2.92 0.98 -19.35
N LEU A 379 3.71 1.79 -18.64
CA LEU A 379 5.15 1.62 -18.45
C LEU A 379 5.59 0.21 -18.03
N TYR A 380 4.71 -0.54 -17.36
CA TYR A 380 4.98 -1.85 -16.77
C TYR A 380 3.83 -2.86 -16.96
N SER A 381 2.97 -2.71 -17.97
CA SER A 381 1.83 -3.62 -18.19
C SER A 381 2.17 -4.92 -18.91
N ASP A 382 3.32 -4.99 -19.58
CA ASP A 382 3.82 -6.22 -20.19
C ASP A 382 4.91 -6.89 -19.32
N GLU A 383 5.27 -8.13 -19.69
CA GLU A 383 6.30 -8.91 -19.01
C GLU A 383 7.67 -8.21 -19.07
N THR A 384 7.98 -7.55 -20.19
CA THR A 384 9.24 -6.84 -20.41
C THR A 384 9.37 -5.62 -19.51
N GLY A 385 8.35 -4.77 -19.44
CA GLY A 385 8.30 -3.66 -18.49
C GLY A 385 8.40 -4.16 -17.05
N SER A 386 7.71 -5.25 -16.71
CA SER A 386 7.77 -5.87 -15.37
C SER A 386 9.17 -6.39 -15.00
N ARG A 387 9.89 -7.06 -15.92
CA ARG A 387 11.30 -7.45 -15.72
C ARG A 387 12.20 -6.23 -15.55
N LEU A 388 12.07 -5.24 -16.44
CA LEU A 388 12.90 -4.04 -16.40
C LEU A 388 12.66 -3.20 -15.15
N ARG A 389 11.44 -3.16 -14.61
CA ARG A 389 11.18 -2.57 -13.28
C ARG A 389 11.83 -3.37 -12.17
N SER A 390 11.71 -4.69 -12.19
CA SER A 390 12.35 -5.58 -11.19
C SER A 390 13.89 -5.49 -11.25
N HIS A 391 14.45 -5.16 -12.41
CA HIS A 391 15.87 -4.86 -12.58
C HIS A 391 16.28 -3.49 -12.02
N THR A 392 15.51 -2.42 -12.18
CA THR A 392 15.94 -1.08 -11.73
C THR A 392 15.53 -0.72 -10.29
N HIS A 393 14.40 -1.24 -9.81
CA HIS A 393 13.70 -0.69 -8.66
C HIS A 393 14.52 -0.67 -7.36
N GLY A 394 15.07 -1.80 -6.93
CA GLY A 394 15.87 -1.85 -5.70
C GLY A 394 17.13 -0.96 -5.76
N THR A 395 17.72 -0.77 -6.95
CA THR A 395 18.85 0.17 -7.15
C THR A 395 18.42 1.63 -6.99
N GLU A 396 17.25 2.01 -7.53
CA GLU A 396 16.65 3.34 -7.32
C GLU A 396 16.36 3.59 -5.82
N VAL A 397 15.75 2.60 -5.16
CA VAL A 397 15.43 2.64 -3.72
C VAL A 397 16.70 2.74 -2.86
N ALA A 398 17.75 2.00 -3.21
CA ALA A 398 19.03 2.04 -2.52
C ALA A 398 19.71 3.41 -2.63
N ASP A 399 19.72 4.04 -3.82
CA ASP A 399 20.34 5.36 -3.96
C ASP A 399 19.59 6.42 -3.14
N ILE A 400 18.26 6.43 -3.19
CA ILE A 400 17.42 7.33 -2.37
C ILE A 400 17.68 7.11 -0.87
N ALA A 401 17.72 5.86 -0.41
CA ALA A 401 17.92 5.55 1.01
C ALA A 401 19.33 5.88 1.54
N LEU A 402 20.34 5.88 0.67
CA LEU A 402 21.73 6.21 1.01
C LEU A 402 22.13 7.66 0.67
N ALA A 403 21.27 8.43 0.00
CA ALA A 403 21.52 9.82 -0.37
C ALA A 403 21.85 10.68 0.86
N GLY A 404 22.90 11.51 0.75
CA GLY A 404 23.35 12.38 1.86
C GLY A 404 24.01 11.68 3.05
N ASN A 405 24.07 10.34 3.09
CA ASN A 405 24.61 9.59 4.22
C ASN A 405 25.90 8.80 3.87
N PRO A 406 27.11 9.36 4.09
CA PRO A 406 28.37 8.67 3.85
C PRO A 406 28.67 7.53 4.86
N ALA A 407 27.94 7.46 5.97
CA ALA A 407 28.09 6.43 6.98
C ALA A 407 27.17 5.21 6.76
N ALA A 408 26.20 5.30 5.85
CA ALA A 408 25.34 4.18 5.51
C ALA A 408 26.12 3.04 4.83
N ARG A 409 25.79 1.80 5.17
CA ARG A 409 26.33 0.58 4.55
C ARG A 409 25.17 -0.29 4.07
N LEU A 410 25.02 -0.39 2.75
CA LEU A 410 23.98 -1.11 2.04
C LEU A 410 24.16 -2.62 2.22
N LEU A 411 23.21 -3.26 2.89
CA LEU A 411 23.01 -4.71 2.86
C LEU A 411 21.86 -4.99 1.88
N VAL A 412 22.10 -5.85 0.88
CA VAL A 412 21.06 -6.19 -0.10
C VAL A 412 20.24 -7.38 0.39
N VAL A 413 18.92 -7.28 0.33
CA VAL A 413 18.01 -8.42 0.49
C VAL A 413 17.19 -8.54 -0.79
N ARG A 414 17.63 -9.40 -1.70
CA ARG A 414 16.91 -9.68 -2.95
C ARG A 414 15.73 -10.60 -2.66
N GLN A 415 14.55 -10.24 -3.12
CA GLN A 415 13.36 -11.08 -3.17
C GLN A 415 12.70 -10.93 -4.53
N SER A 416 12.73 -11.99 -5.35
CA SER A 416 11.94 -11.99 -6.59
C SER A 416 10.44 -12.11 -6.27
N PHE A 417 9.64 -11.24 -6.89
CA PHE A 417 8.16 -11.22 -6.76
C PHE A 417 7.44 -11.82 -7.98
N ARG A 418 8.19 -12.15 -9.04
CA ARG A 418 7.80 -12.84 -10.27
C ARG A 418 8.93 -13.78 -10.69
N ASP A 419 8.62 -14.76 -11.53
CA ASP A 419 9.62 -15.60 -12.17
C ASP A 419 10.63 -14.76 -13.00
N GLU A 420 11.84 -15.28 -13.15
CA GLU A 420 12.96 -14.54 -13.77
C GLU A 420 12.78 -14.32 -15.29
N ASP A 421 11.86 -15.06 -15.93
CA ASP A 421 11.41 -14.83 -17.30
C ASP A 421 10.37 -13.69 -17.44
N GLY A 422 9.88 -13.15 -16.32
CA GLY A 422 8.91 -12.04 -16.28
C GLY A 422 7.45 -12.47 -16.33
N SER A 423 7.17 -13.76 -16.45
CA SER A 423 5.80 -14.28 -16.55
C SER A 423 4.98 -13.99 -15.28
N ALA A 424 3.65 -13.99 -15.44
CA ALA A 424 2.72 -13.79 -14.32
C ALA A 424 2.56 -15.06 -13.48
N SER A 425 3.45 -15.21 -12.49
CA SER A 425 3.48 -16.36 -11.59
C SER A 425 2.26 -16.45 -10.66
N VAL A 426 1.60 -17.62 -10.63
CA VAL A 426 0.51 -17.89 -9.69
C VAL A 426 1.07 -18.10 -8.28
N GLN A 427 0.83 -17.16 -7.38
CA GLN A 427 1.23 -17.24 -5.97
C GLN A 427 0.39 -18.29 -5.21
N SER A 428 0.83 -19.55 -5.27
CA SER A 428 0.22 -20.67 -4.56
C SER A 428 0.32 -20.54 -3.03
N ILE A 429 -0.49 -21.27 -2.26
CA ILE A 429 -0.36 -21.28 -0.79
C ILE A 429 1.04 -21.72 -0.32
N GLN A 430 1.73 -22.55 -1.10
CA GLN A 430 3.13 -22.94 -0.84
C GLN A 430 4.07 -21.75 -0.99
N TRP A 431 3.88 -20.91 -2.03
CA TRP A 431 4.61 -19.66 -2.21
C TRP A 431 4.45 -18.73 -1.01
N TRP A 432 3.21 -18.50 -0.55
CA TRP A 432 2.94 -17.64 0.62
C TRP A 432 3.55 -18.17 1.92
N ARG A 433 3.54 -19.49 2.12
CA ARG A 433 4.22 -20.13 3.27
C ARG A 433 5.74 -19.99 3.17
N GLN A 434 6.32 -20.21 1.99
CA GLN A 434 7.76 -20.06 1.77
C GLN A 434 8.21 -18.60 1.90
N PHE A 435 7.43 -17.63 1.42
CA PHE A 435 7.68 -16.21 1.62
C PHE A 435 7.72 -15.84 3.12
N ALA A 436 6.80 -16.38 3.92
CA ALA A 436 6.80 -16.16 5.38
C ALA A 436 8.01 -16.79 6.08
N LEU A 437 8.51 -17.94 5.61
CA LEU A 437 9.75 -18.57 6.11
C LEU A 437 11.00 -17.77 5.69
N ASN A 438 11.04 -17.30 4.45
CA ASN A 438 12.12 -16.45 3.95
C ASN A 438 12.15 -15.11 4.72
N ALA A 439 11.01 -14.51 5.01
CA ALA A 439 10.89 -13.31 5.84
C ALA A 439 11.50 -13.50 7.26
N LEU A 440 11.28 -14.66 7.89
CA LEU A 440 11.91 -15.00 9.17
C LEU A 440 13.43 -15.07 9.04
N ALA A 441 13.94 -15.76 8.00
CA ALA A 441 15.38 -15.86 7.74
C ALA A 441 16.02 -14.49 7.44
N ILE A 442 15.35 -13.63 6.67
CA ILE A 442 15.77 -12.27 6.34
C ILE A 442 15.93 -11.41 7.59
N VAL A 443 14.92 -11.41 8.47
CA VAL A 443 14.98 -10.62 9.70
C VAL A 443 16.04 -11.17 10.66
N GLN A 444 16.20 -12.49 10.74
CA GLN A 444 17.27 -13.10 11.55
C GLN A 444 18.67 -12.75 11.01
N TYR A 445 18.86 -12.74 9.70
CA TYR A 445 20.09 -12.28 9.06
C TYR A 445 20.36 -10.80 9.37
N CYS A 446 19.34 -9.94 9.20
CA CYS A 446 19.42 -8.51 9.53
C CYS A 446 19.81 -8.27 11.00
N LYS A 447 19.22 -9.01 11.95
CA LYS A 447 19.59 -8.96 13.38
C LYS A 447 21.03 -9.39 13.61
N THR A 448 21.45 -10.51 13.02
CA THR A 448 22.81 -11.09 13.15
C THR A 448 23.89 -10.10 12.67
N HIS A 449 23.61 -9.33 11.61
CA HIS A 449 24.54 -8.35 11.05
C HIS A 449 24.31 -6.91 11.54
N GLY A 450 23.49 -6.71 12.58
CA GLY A 450 23.31 -5.41 13.24
C GLY A 450 22.63 -4.34 12.38
N VAL A 451 21.79 -4.74 11.42
CA VAL A 451 20.99 -3.83 10.59
C VAL A 451 20.14 -2.94 11.48
N ARG A 452 20.18 -1.62 11.23
CA ARG A 452 19.46 -0.62 12.02
C ARG A 452 18.18 -0.12 11.35
N VAL A 453 18.12 -0.20 10.02
CA VAL A 453 16.98 0.21 9.21
C VAL A 453 16.78 -0.82 8.10
N VAL A 454 15.55 -1.27 7.90
CA VAL A 454 15.15 -2.10 6.76
C VAL A 454 14.14 -1.31 5.94
N ASN A 455 14.44 -1.04 4.68
CA ASN A 455 13.48 -0.46 3.74
C ASN A 455 12.84 -1.58 2.91
N MET A 456 11.51 -1.66 2.94
CA MET A 456 10.69 -2.60 2.15
C MET A 456 9.83 -1.78 1.20
N SER A 457 10.23 -1.65 -0.07
CA SER A 457 9.52 -0.79 -1.05
C SER A 457 8.50 -1.57 -1.90
N TRP A 458 7.83 -2.54 -1.29
CA TRP A 458 6.89 -3.45 -1.94
C TRP A 458 5.61 -3.61 -1.13
N THR A 459 4.54 -4.00 -1.81
CA THR A 459 3.24 -4.33 -1.21
C THR A 459 2.81 -5.74 -1.61
N LEU A 460 2.06 -6.40 -0.75
CA LEU A 460 1.42 -7.68 -1.04
C LEU A 460 -0.08 -7.55 -0.81
N SER A 461 -0.84 -7.62 -1.90
CA SER A 461 -2.31 -7.74 -1.86
C SER A 461 -2.71 -9.22 -1.74
N PRO A 462 -3.88 -9.54 -1.17
CA PRO A 462 -4.43 -10.90 -1.24
C PRO A 462 -4.58 -11.34 -2.71
N PRO A 463 -4.24 -12.59 -3.08
CA PRO A 463 -4.32 -13.03 -4.48
C PRO A 463 -5.76 -13.05 -5.00
N GLN A 464 -5.89 -12.87 -6.32
CA GLN A 464 -7.18 -12.83 -6.99
C GLN A 464 -7.35 -14.07 -7.87
N TRP A 465 -7.88 -15.13 -7.27
CA TRP A 465 -8.04 -16.42 -7.94
C TRP A 465 -9.28 -16.52 -8.85
N GLY A 466 -9.89 -15.38 -9.21
CA GLY A 466 -10.87 -15.34 -10.29
C GLY A 466 -10.31 -15.98 -11.58
N ALA A 467 -9.06 -15.67 -11.92
CA ALA A 467 -8.39 -16.23 -13.08
C ALA A 467 -8.07 -17.75 -13.00
N LEU A 468 -8.30 -18.39 -11.84
CA LEU A 468 -8.12 -19.85 -11.67
C LEU A 468 -9.43 -20.65 -11.69
N GLY A 469 -10.59 -20.02 -11.89
CA GLY A 469 -11.90 -20.71 -11.88
C GLY A 469 -12.30 -21.31 -10.52
N ILE A 470 -11.65 -20.89 -9.43
CA ILE A 470 -11.95 -21.34 -8.06
C ILE A 470 -13.22 -20.61 -7.56
N GLN A 471 -14.10 -21.32 -6.84
CA GLN A 471 -15.28 -20.68 -6.26
C GLN A 471 -14.91 -19.58 -5.26
N ALA A 472 -15.62 -18.46 -5.31
CA ALA A 472 -15.29 -17.24 -4.54
C ALA A 472 -15.13 -17.44 -3.03
N ASP A 473 -15.92 -18.33 -2.43
CA ASP A 473 -15.80 -18.67 -1.01
C ASP A 473 -14.51 -19.41 -0.66
N GLU A 474 -13.99 -20.20 -1.58
CA GLU A 474 -12.71 -20.88 -1.45
C GLU A 474 -11.54 -19.92 -1.73
N ALA A 475 -11.61 -19.16 -2.82
CA ALA A 475 -10.64 -18.12 -3.16
C ALA A 475 -10.40 -17.14 -1.98
N ASP A 476 -11.46 -16.58 -1.39
CA ASP A 476 -11.30 -15.65 -0.25
C ASP A 476 -10.82 -16.32 1.05
N ARG A 477 -11.16 -17.59 1.29
CA ARG A 477 -10.58 -18.34 2.43
C ARG A 477 -9.07 -18.46 2.25
N TRP A 478 -8.63 -18.81 1.03
CA TRP A 478 -7.22 -18.90 0.68
C TRP A 478 -6.56 -17.51 0.75
N ALA A 479 -7.23 -16.43 0.34
CA ALA A 479 -6.73 -15.05 0.42
C ALA A 479 -6.38 -14.67 1.85
N ARG A 480 -7.33 -14.96 2.75
CA ARG A 480 -7.21 -14.70 4.17
C ARG A 480 -6.16 -15.60 4.81
N GLU A 481 -6.02 -16.86 4.40
CA GLU A 481 -4.94 -17.75 4.87
C GLU A 481 -3.57 -17.24 4.44
N CYS A 482 -3.34 -17.08 3.12
CA CYS A 482 -2.11 -16.56 2.52
C CYS A 482 -1.64 -15.27 3.20
N PHE A 483 -2.51 -14.27 3.27
CA PHE A 483 -2.19 -12.98 3.90
C PHE A 483 -1.96 -13.11 5.42
N THR A 484 -2.71 -13.98 6.11
CA THR A 484 -2.51 -14.23 7.55
C THR A 484 -1.17 -14.90 7.83
N VAL A 485 -0.75 -15.84 6.98
CA VAL A 485 0.54 -16.54 7.08
C VAL A 485 1.69 -15.54 6.97
N VAL A 486 1.72 -14.72 5.91
CA VAL A 486 2.79 -13.72 5.73
C VAL A 486 2.73 -12.62 6.79
N LYS A 487 1.53 -12.11 7.14
CA LYS A 487 1.38 -11.12 8.22
C LYS A 487 1.88 -11.68 9.56
N ARG A 488 1.55 -12.91 9.93
CA ARG A 488 2.04 -13.55 11.15
C ARG A 488 3.55 -13.79 11.10
N GLY A 489 4.09 -14.27 9.97
CA GLY A 489 5.53 -14.48 9.77
C GLY A 489 6.33 -13.19 9.97
N LEU A 490 6.01 -12.14 9.23
CA LEU A 490 6.62 -10.81 9.37
C LEU A 490 6.46 -10.24 10.79
N THR A 491 5.25 -10.34 11.35
CA THR A 491 4.98 -9.83 12.71
C THR A 491 5.82 -10.58 13.75
N ALA A 492 5.89 -11.91 13.70
CA ALA A 492 6.68 -12.71 14.63
C ALA A 492 8.18 -12.44 14.48
N ALA A 493 8.68 -12.37 13.25
CA ALA A 493 10.09 -12.06 12.95
C ALA A 493 10.51 -10.72 13.59
N ILE A 494 9.68 -9.69 13.45
CA ILE A 494 9.89 -8.36 14.03
C ILE A 494 9.67 -8.35 15.54
N GLN A 495 8.62 -9.02 16.06
CA GLN A 495 8.21 -8.96 17.47
C GLN A 495 8.97 -9.88 18.43
N GLN A 496 9.77 -10.84 17.95
CA GLN A 496 10.71 -11.64 18.75
C GLN A 496 11.82 -10.83 19.47
N ASP A 497 11.64 -9.50 19.58
CA ASP A 497 12.64 -8.51 19.99
C ASP A 497 12.10 -7.54 21.07
N ARG A 498 11.07 -7.95 21.84
CA ARG A 498 10.66 -7.21 23.05
C ARG A 498 11.59 -7.51 24.22
N ASP A 499 12.81 -6.96 24.14
CA ASP A 499 13.69 -6.79 25.29
C ASP A 499 12.94 -6.01 26.40
N PRO A 500 12.84 -6.54 27.65
CA PRO A 500 12.17 -5.85 28.75
C PRO A 500 12.81 -4.50 29.13
N LEU A 501 14.03 -4.18 28.69
CA LEU A 501 14.63 -2.85 28.86
C LEU A 501 13.81 -1.74 28.17
N CYS A 502 13.27 -2.01 26.97
CA CYS A 502 12.57 -0.99 26.18
C CYS A 502 11.23 -0.56 26.80
N GLN A 503 10.64 -1.36 27.70
CA GLN A 503 9.43 -0.98 28.44
C GLN A 503 9.69 0.11 29.50
N ARG A 504 10.92 0.25 30.01
CA ARG A 504 11.22 1.22 31.07
C ARG A 504 11.27 2.68 30.59
N GLU A 505 11.56 2.91 29.30
CA GLU A 505 11.54 4.25 28.72
C GLU A 505 10.14 4.66 28.26
N VAL A 506 9.34 3.73 27.72
CA VAL A 506 7.94 4.00 27.33
C VAL A 506 7.02 4.18 28.55
N ALA A 507 7.32 3.53 29.69
CA ALA A 507 6.58 3.72 30.94
C ALA A 507 6.81 5.09 31.63
N ARG A 508 7.79 5.88 31.17
CA ARG A 508 7.98 7.28 31.62
C ARG A 508 7.26 8.22 30.66
N GLY A 509 5.94 8.33 30.86
CA GLY A 509 5.10 9.28 30.14
C GLY A 509 5.55 10.74 30.28
N PRO A 510 5.12 11.64 29.39
CA PRO A 510 5.57 13.03 29.38
C PRO A 510 5.15 13.77 30.66
N HIS A 511 6.11 14.42 31.32
CA HIS A 511 5.81 15.38 32.38
C HIS A 511 4.95 16.53 31.82
N PRO A 512 3.88 16.96 32.53
CA PRO A 512 3.04 18.05 32.07
C PRO A 512 3.82 19.37 32.06
N ARG A 513 3.75 20.10 30.95
CA ARG A 513 4.20 21.50 30.90
C ARG A 513 3.27 22.34 31.78
N GLY A 514 3.85 23.16 32.65
CA GLY A 514 3.11 24.16 33.42
C GLY A 514 4.01 25.35 33.74
N GLY A 515 3.41 26.55 33.74
CA GLY A 515 4.05 27.79 34.17
C GLY A 515 4.84 28.52 33.08
N ALA A 516 4.31 29.65 32.63
CA ALA A 516 5.15 30.74 32.16
C ALA A 516 5.64 31.52 33.39
N ASP A 517 6.86 32.06 33.34
CA ASP A 517 7.16 33.35 33.98
C ASP A 517 8.46 33.95 33.41
N ASP A 518 8.54 35.28 33.42
CA ASP A 518 9.67 36.05 32.89
C ASP A 518 10.88 36.05 33.84
N GLY A 519 12.11 36.13 33.30
CA GLY A 519 13.31 36.11 34.15
C GLY A 519 14.65 36.40 33.45
N VAL A 520 14.98 37.68 33.29
CA VAL A 520 16.32 38.14 32.87
C VAL A 520 17.36 37.88 33.97
N GLY A 521 18.54 37.30 33.69
CA GLY A 521 19.61 37.28 34.70
C GLY A 521 20.89 36.45 34.45
N HIS A 522 21.92 37.10 33.92
CA HIS A 522 23.35 36.96 34.30
C HIS A 522 24.09 35.59 34.29
N LEU A 523 25.02 35.48 33.33
CA LEU A 523 26.46 35.24 33.53
C LEU A 523 26.96 34.75 34.92
N ALA A 524 27.56 33.56 34.94
CA ALA A 524 28.78 33.30 35.72
C ALA A 524 29.65 32.19 35.08
N ARG A 525 30.92 32.48 34.82
CA ARG A 525 31.93 31.49 34.41
C ARG A 525 32.45 30.73 35.64
N ARG A 526 32.79 29.44 35.49
CA ARG A 526 34.06 28.85 35.97
C ARG A 526 34.28 27.43 35.43
N SER A 527 35.47 27.21 34.91
CA SER A 527 36.12 25.92 34.60
C SER A 527 37.38 25.83 35.49
N PRO A 528 38.27 24.83 35.35
CA PRO A 528 38.09 23.36 35.40
C PRO A 528 39.07 22.72 36.43
N GLY A 529 39.18 21.38 36.44
CA GLY A 529 40.21 20.60 37.17
C GLY A 529 39.61 19.69 38.25
N ASP A 530 40.16 18.51 38.55
CA ASP A 530 41.31 17.82 37.93
C ASP A 530 41.26 16.28 38.22
N GLU A 531 42.23 15.54 37.68
CA GLU A 531 42.84 14.25 38.12
C GLU A 531 42.33 13.54 39.42
N SER A 532 42.40 12.20 39.60
CA SER A 532 42.84 11.06 38.77
C SER A 532 42.53 9.70 39.47
N ARG A 533 42.73 8.56 38.75
CA ARG A 533 43.11 7.19 39.19
C ARG A 533 42.65 6.61 40.56
N GLY A 534 42.09 5.40 40.54
CA GLY A 534 41.96 4.52 41.72
C GLY A 534 41.60 3.06 41.36
N GLU A 535 42.40 2.10 41.82
CA GLU A 535 42.43 0.68 41.42
C GLU A 535 41.21 -0.19 41.82
N ALA A 536 41.20 -1.42 41.26
CA ALA A 536 40.23 -2.47 41.51
C ALA A 536 40.50 -3.28 42.79
N VAL A 537 39.44 -3.86 43.38
CA VAL A 537 39.53 -4.98 44.33
C VAL A 537 38.56 -6.09 43.88
N ARG A 538 39.00 -7.35 44.02
CA ARG A 538 38.20 -8.56 43.79
C ARG A 538 37.78 -9.18 45.13
N ASP A 539 36.55 -9.67 45.23
CA ASP A 539 36.16 -10.83 46.04
C ASP A 539 35.02 -11.54 45.27
N ARG A 540 35.13 -12.79 44.82
CA ARG A 540 35.25 -14.08 45.53
C ARG A 540 33.99 -14.52 46.31
N SER A 541 33.18 -15.28 45.57
CA SER A 541 32.63 -16.60 45.95
C SER A 541 31.77 -16.74 47.21
N PHE A 542 30.53 -17.21 47.00
CA PHE A 542 30.00 -18.33 47.78
C PHE A 542 29.18 -19.27 46.88
N ALA A 543 29.23 -20.56 47.15
CA ALA A 543 28.48 -21.60 46.43
C ALA A 543 28.04 -22.67 47.44
N GLN A 544 26.83 -23.22 47.26
CA GLN A 544 26.42 -24.56 47.70
C GLN A 544 25.00 -24.85 47.22
N GLY A 545 24.67 -26.12 46.98
CA GLY A 545 23.34 -26.56 46.56
C GLY A 545 23.01 -27.98 47.05
N ILE A 546 21.71 -28.25 47.24
CA ILE A 546 21.07 -29.56 47.59
C ILE A 546 19.60 -29.49 47.07
N GLY A 547 18.95 -30.54 46.54
CA GLY A 547 19.47 -31.84 46.10
C GLY A 547 18.61 -33.07 46.44
N GLY A 548 17.40 -33.25 45.88
CA GLY A 548 16.69 -34.55 45.96
C GLY A 548 15.16 -34.59 45.79
N HIS A 549 14.72 -35.61 45.02
CA HIS A 549 13.45 -36.35 45.03
C HIS A 549 12.10 -35.78 44.51
N ARG A 550 11.51 -36.54 43.56
CA ARG A 550 10.07 -36.63 43.23
C ARG A 550 9.31 -37.44 44.31
N PRO A 551 7.96 -37.39 44.33
CA PRO A 551 7.20 -38.38 43.56
C PRO A 551 6.03 -37.81 42.72
N ASP A 552 5.73 -38.52 41.64
CA ASP A 552 4.46 -38.49 40.86
C ASP A 552 3.41 -39.41 41.56
N PRO A 553 2.08 -39.36 41.29
CA PRO A 553 1.55 -39.37 39.91
C PRO A 553 0.17 -38.74 39.60
N ALA A 554 -0.11 -38.74 38.28
CA ALA A 554 -1.40 -39.05 37.61
C ALA A 554 -2.31 -37.89 37.10
N GLY A 555 -2.45 -37.84 35.77
CA GLY A 555 -3.73 -37.59 35.08
C GLY A 555 -3.79 -36.39 34.12
N GLY A 556 -3.91 -36.65 32.80
CA GLY A 556 -4.32 -35.63 31.80
C GLY A 556 -3.45 -35.60 30.54
N GLU A 557 -3.96 -36.12 29.43
CA GLU A 557 -3.31 -36.44 28.14
C GLU A 557 -2.62 -35.29 27.36
N PRO A 558 -1.73 -35.59 26.37
CA PRO A 558 -0.83 -34.62 25.75
C PRO A 558 -1.26 -34.09 24.37
N GLU A 559 -0.59 -33.02 23.93
CA GLU A 559 -0.76 -32.40 22.60
C GLU A 559 -0.25 -33.30 21.43
N PRO A 560 -0.81 -33.16 20.21
CA PRO A 560 -0.34 -33.89 19.04
C PRO A 560 0.96 -33.29 18.48
N GLY A 561 2.06 -34.03 18.61
CA GLY A 561 3.34 -33.72 17.99
C GLY A 561 3.33 -33.92 16.46
N TRP A 562 4.07 -33.07 15.75
CA TRP A 562 4.29 -33.19 14.31
C TRP A 562 5.50 -34.09 14.01
N ASP A 563 5.26 -35.40 13.90
CA ASP A 563 6.19 -36.34 13.29
C ASP A 563 5.40 -37.48 12.64
N HIS A 564 5.37 -37.50 11.30
CA HIS A 564 5.19 -38.68 10.41
C HIS A 564 4.87 -38.20 8.98
N LEU A 565 5.89 -38.13 8.12
CA LEU A 565 5.72 -38.08 6.66
C LEU A 565 6.04 -39.47 6.08
N PRO A 566 5.12 -40.11 5.34
CA PRO A 566 5.45 -41.32 4.58
C PRO A 566 6.14 -40.96 3.25
N ASP A 567 7.19 -41.71 2.93
CA ASP A 567 7.82 -41.73 1.61
C ASP A 567 6.82 -42.25 0.55
N GLN A 568 6.61 -41.47 -0.51
CA GLN A 568 6.00 -41.95 -1.75
C GLN A 568 6.82 -41.52 -2.97
N SER A 569 7.97 -42.14 -3.12
CA SER A 569 8.58 -42.35 -4.43
C SER A 569 7.84 -43.45 -5.23
N GLN A 570 7.84 -43.31 -6.56
CA GLN A 570 7.29 -44.24 -7.57
C GLN A 570 5.75 -44.28 -7.75
N THR A 571 5.24 -43.52 -8.72
CA THR A 571 4.87 -44.06 -10.06
C THR A 571 4.21 -43.00 -10.94
N LEU A 572 4.75 -42.75 -12.13
CA LEU A 572 4.01 -42.53 -13.39
C LEU A 572 5.03 -42.48 -14.54
N GLY A 573 4.74 -43.19 -15.64
CA GLY A 573 5.75 -43.66 -16.59
C GLY A 573 6.17 -42.67 -17.68
N ARG A 574 7.41 -42.82 -18.15
CA ARG A 574 7.85 -42.30 -19.45
C ARG A 574 7.30 -43.16 -20.60
N PRO A 575 6.90 -42.59 -21.74
CA PRO A 575 6.99 -43.24 -23.05
C PRO A 575 8.40 -43.07 -23.64
N ALA A 576 8.85 -44.04 -24.43
CA ALA A 576 10.16 -44.05 -25.07
C ALA A 576 10.17 -43.37 -26.45
N ARG A 577 11.37 -43.16 -27.02
CA ARG A 577 11.58 -42.69 -28.40
C ARG A 577 11.73 -43.86 -29.39
N ASP A 578 11.32 -43.58 -30.64
CA ASP A 578 11.88 -44.07 -31.92
C ASP A 578 11.65 -45.55 -32.36
N PRO A 579 11.73 -45.89 -33.68
CA PRO A 579 11.54 -45.04 -34.90
C PRO A 579 10.87 -45.72 -36.14
N LYS A 580 10.68 -44.93 -37.23
CA LYS A 580 10.53 -45.29 -38.68
C LYS A 580 9.26 -46.00 -39.22
N GLY A 581 8.72 -45.49 -40.36
CA GLY A 581 8.31 -46.35 -41.51
C GLY A 581 7.04 -46.01 -42.34
N GLN A 582 7.20 -45.25 -43.43
CA GLN A 582 6.50 -45.27 -44.75
C GLN A 582 4.95 -45.16 -44.94
N GLU A 583 4.58 -44.33 -45.95
CA GLU A 583 3.53 -44.45 -47.01
C GLU A 583 2.04 -44.78 -46.64
N GLY A 584 1.00 -44.16 -47.21
CA GLY A 584 0.85 -43.08 -48.21
C GLY A 584 -0.62 -42.86 -48.65
N ALA A 585 -0.87 -41.94 -49.60
CA ALA A 585 -2.10 -41.73 -50.41
C ALA A 585 -3.38 -41.04 -49.82
N ASP A 586 -3.47 -39.70 -50.00
CA ASP A 586 -4.35 -38.96 -50.95
C ASP A 586 -5.92 -38.86 -50.83
N VAL A 587 -6.48 -37.74 -51.35
CA VAL A 587 -7.91 -37.41 -51.68
C VAL A 587 -8.88 -37.23 -50.48
N THR A 588 -9.71 -36.18 -50.26
CA THR A 588 -10.15 -34.86 -50.83
C THR A 588 -10.71 -33.99 -49.66
N GLY A 589 -11.00 -32.68 -49.71
CA GLY A 589 -11.15 -31.69 -50.78
C GLY A 589 -11.64 -30.30 -50.26
N SER A 590 -11.97 -29.39 -51.19
CA SER A 590 -12.58 -28.03 -51.01
C SER A 590 -11.87 -26.94 -50.18
N HIS A 591 -10.99 -26.20 -50.86
CA HIS A 591 -10.92 -24.72 -50.87
C HIS A 591 -12.31 -24.05 -51.04
N ARG A 592 -12.62 -22.76 -50.77
CA ARG A 592 -11.94 -21.45 -50.49
C ARG A 592 -13.06 -20.42 -50.12
N PRO A 593 -12.82 -19.10 -49.92
CA PRO A 593 -11.90 -18.40 -49.01
C PRO A 593 -12.62 -17.36 -48.12
N GLU A 594 -11.85 -16.66 -47.29
CA GLU A 594 -12.25 -15.47 -46.53
C GLU A 594 -12.39 -14.21 -47.42
N HIS A 595 -13.15 -13.22 -46.94
CA HIS A 595 -13.02 -11.81 -47.37
C HIS A 595 -13.05 -10.88 -46.13
N PRO A 596 -12.32 -9.76 -46.14
CA PRO A 596 -12.11 -8.92 -44.97
C PRO A 596 -13.20 -7.85 -44.81
N PHE A 597 -13.32 -7.30 -43.60
CA PHE A 597 -14.04 -6.03 -43.38
C PHE A 597 -13.11 -4.93 -42.87
N THR A 598 -13.21 -3.80 -43.55
CA THR A 598 -12.52 -2.54 -43.31
C THR A 598 -13.30 -1.63 -42.36
N ASN A 599 -12.59 -0.68 -41.76
CA ASN A 599 -13.06 0.46 -40.97
C ASN A 599 -14.45 1.01 -41.31
N ALA A 600 -15.17 1.38 -40.25
CA ALA A 600 -16.01 2.58 -40.18
C ALA A 600 -15.78 3.22 -38.80
#